data_AF-A0A524GW71-F1
#
_entry.id   AF-A0A524GW71-F1
#
_cell.length_a   1.000
_cell.length_b   1.000
_cell.length_c   1.000
_cell.angle_alpha   90.00
_cell.angle_beta   90.00
_cell.angle_gamma   90.00
#
_symmetry.space_group_name_H-M   'P 1'
#
loop_
_entity.id
_entity.type
_entity.pdbx_description
1 polymer ?
#
loop_
_entity_poly.entity_id
_entity_poly.type
_entity_poly.pdbx_seq_one_letter_code
_entity_poly.pdbx_strand_id
1 'polypeptide(L)'
;MSKTWLCVELESMDYMQAWDLQTRLVDARKKRIIDRDVILLLEHPPVFTLGRRGGMDDLTVSPDLLEKSGIPVVQVERGGVITFHGPGQLIM
;
A
#
# COMPACT_ATOMS: atom_id res chain seq x y z
N MET A 1 -21.58 21.16 -5.16
CA MET A 1 -20.46 21.82 -4.45
C MET A 1 -19.16 21.17 -4.91
N SER A 2 -18.14 21.96 -5.26
CA SER A 2 -16.81 21.40 -5.57
C SER A 2 -16.13 20.95 -4.28
N LYS A 3 -15.47 19.79 -4.30
CA LYS A 3 -14.74 19.23 -3.17
C LYS A 3 -13.25 19.44 -3.39
N THR A 4 -12.58 20.09 -2.46
CA THR A 4 -11.12 20.28 -2.51
C THR A 4 -10.43 19.15 -1.76
N TRP A 5 -9.43 18.53 -2.40
CA TRP A 5 -8.61 17.46 -1.85
C TRP A 5 -7.21 17.98 -1.58
N LEU A 6 -6.52 17.41 -0.60
CA LEU A 6 -5.08 17.58 -0.41
C LEU A 6 -4.37 16.46 -1.19
N CYS A 7 -3.46 16.81 -2.08
CA CYS A 7 -2.59 15.86 -2.74
C CYS A 7 -1.21 15.96 -2.10
N VAL A 8 -0.68 14.85 -1.60
CA VAL A 8 0.63 14.78 -0.95
C VAL A 8 1.50 13.81 -1.73
N GLU A 9 2.55 14.34 -2.33
CA GLU A 9 3.61 13.56 -2.94
C GLU A 9 4.64 13.19 -1.87
N LEU A 10 4.89 11.91 -1.72
CA LEU A 10 5.85 11.35 -0.78
C LEU A 10 6.95 10.63 -1.56
N GLU A 11 8.13 10.58 -0.95
CA GLU A 11 9.21 9.73 -1.46
C GLU A 11 8.84 8.24 -1.34
N SER A 12 9.72 7.38 -1.86
CA SER A 12 9.57 5.94 -1.70
C SER A 12 9.48 5.56 -0.21
N MET A 13 8.48 4.76 0.14
CA MET A 13 8.16 4.43 1.54
C MET A 13 7.93 2.93 1.71
N ASP A 14 8.34 2.37 2.85
CA ASP A 14 8.00 0.99 3.21
C ASP A 14 6.47 0.80 3.22
N TYR A 15 6.03 -0.37 2.77
CA TYR A 15 4.60 -0.65 2.60
C TYR A 15 3.83 -0.54 3.92
N MET A 16 4.38 -1.06 5.03
CA MET A 16 3.69 -1.04 6.32
C MET A 16 3.69 0.36 6.95
N GLN A 17 4.72 1.17 6.70
CA GLN A 17 4.73 2.58 7.10
C GLN A 17 3.64 3.37 6.36
N ALA A 18 3.50 3.15 5.05
CA ALA A 18 2.44 3.77 4.26
C ALA A 18 1.05 3.29 4.69
N TRP A 19 0.90 2.00 5.03
CA TRP A 19 -0.34 1.45 5.56
C TRP A 19 -0.74 2.08 6.91
N ASP A 20 0.23 2.28 7.82
CA ASP A 20 -0.01 2.99 9.09
C ASP A 20 -0.44 4.44 8.85
N LEU A 21 0.26 5.14 7.95
CA LEU A 21 -0.10 6.50 7.58
C LEU A 21 -1.53 6.58 7.02
N GLN A 22 -1.90 5.69 6.09
CA GLN A 22 -3.25 5.60 5.56
C GLN A 22 -4.28 5.39 6.68
N THR A 23 -4.01 4.47 7.60
CA THR A 23 -4.90 4.16 8.73
C THR A 23 -5.09 5.39 9.64
N ARG A 24 -4.00 6.09 9.95
CA ARG A 24 -4.03 7.32 10.75
C ARG A 24 -4.78 8.46 10.06
N LEU A 25 -4.60 8.63 8.74
CA LEU A 25 -5.33 9.64 7.97
C LEU A 25 -6.83 9.34 7.93
N VAL A 26 -7.21 8.07 7.74
CA VAL A 26 -8.61 7.64 7.82
C VAL A 26 -9.21 7.94 9.19
N ASP A 27 -8.50 7.62 10.28
CA ASP A 27 -8.96 7.92 11.64
C ASP A 27 -9.06 9.43 11.90
N ALA A 28 -8.06 10.21 11.50
CA ALA A 28 -8.07 11.67 11.61
C ALA A 28 -9.24 12.28 10.84
N ARG A 29 -9.56 11.74 9.65
CA ARG A 29 -10.70 12.19 8.85
C ARG A 29 -12.03 11.87 9.54
N LYS A 30 -12.19 10.65 10.07
CA LYS A 30 -13.39 10.24 10.83
C LYS A 30 -13.61 11.12 12.06
N LYS A 31 -12.54 11.45 12.78
CA LYS A 31 -12.56 12.32 13.97
C LYS A 31 -12.64 13.82 13.64
N ARG A 32 -12.66 14.19 12.36
CA ARG A 32 -12.66 15.58 11.87
C ARG A 32 -11.47 16.41 12.38
N ILE A 33 -10.33 15.76 12.65
CA ILE A 33 -9.06 16.43 12.96
C ILE A 33 -8.52 17.10 11.67
N ILE A 34 -8.72 16.45 10.52
CA ILE A 34 -8.50 17.03 9.20
C ILE A 34 -9.83 17.29 8.50
N ASP A 35 -9.93 18.45 7.84
CA ASP A 35 -11.15 18.94 7.20
C ASP A 35 -11.30 18.50 5.73
N ARG A 36 -10.20 18.05 5.12
CA ARG A 36 -10.10 17.62 3.72
C ARG A 36 -9.76 16.13 3.61
N ASP A 37 -10.13 15.55 2.47
CA ASP A 37 -9.64 14.22 2.10
C ASP A 37 -8.24 14.35 1.49
N VAL A 38 -7.47 13.27 1.59
CA VAL A 38 -6.06 13.23 1.18
C VAL A 38 -5.87 12.17 0.11
N ILE A 39 -5.14 12.53 -0.96
CA ILE A 39 -4.56 11.60 -1.92
C ILE A 39 -3.07 11.52 -1.61
N LEU A 40 -2.55 10.32 -1.44
CA LEU A 40 -1.12 10.08 -1.31
C LEU A 40 -0.59 9.63 -2.67
N LEU A 41 0.52 10.20 -3.12
CA LEU A 41 1.24 9.76 -4.31
C LEU A 41 2.61 9.29 -3.86
N LEU A 42 2.95 8.02 -4.09
CA LEU A 42 4.23 7.47 -3.62
C LEU A 42 4.65 6.24 -4.43
N GLU A 43 5.85 5.74 -4.14
CA GLU A 43 6.33 4.45 -4.58
C GLU A 43 6.68 3.56 -3.37
N HIS A 44 6.79 2.25 -3.59
CA HIS A 44 7.29 1.33 -2.59
C HIS A 44 8.62 0.70 -3.03
N PRO A 45 9.52 0.36 -2.09
CA PRO A 45 10.46 -0.73 -2.32
C PRO A 45 9.72 -2.01 -2.77
N PRO A 46 10.40 -2.96 -3.43
CA PRO A 46 9.77 -4.21 -3.87
C PRO A 46 8.97 -4.88 -2.75
N VAL A 47 7.70 -5.19 -2.99
CA VAL A 47 6.81 -5.86 -2.04
C VAL A 47 5.70 -6.60 -2.77
N PHE A 48 5.38 -7.81 -2.32
CA PHE A 48 4.15 -8.49 -2.69
C PHE A 48 3.08 -8.23 -1.63
N THR A 49 1.86 -7.93 -2.06
CA THR A 49 0.72 -7.80 -1.15
C THR A 49 -0.36 -8.80 -1.51
N LEU A 50 -0.87 -9.50 -0.50
CA LEU A 50 -1.95 -10.46 -0.61
C LEU A 50 -3.24 -9.80 -0.11
N GLY A 51 -4.19 -9.57 -1.01
CA GLY A 51 -5.51 -9.08 -0.65
C GLY A 51 -6.36 -10.14 0.04
N ARG A 52 -7.59 -9.81 0.42
CA ARG A 52 -8.51 -10.71 1.17
C ARG A 52 -8.78 -12.06 0.50
N ARG A 53 -8.60 -12.17 -0.82
CA ARG A 53 -8.80 -13.42 -1.58
C ARG A 53 -7.49 -14.10 -1.97
N GLY A 54 -6.35 -13.48 -1.63
CA GLY A 54 -5.03 -14.00 -1.96
C GLY A 54 -4.48 -14.86 -0.83
N GLY A 55 -3.65 -15.82 -1.22
CA GLY A 55 -2.84 -16.65 -0.35
C GLY A 55 -1.46 -16.90 -0.94
N MET A 56 -0.64 -17.65 -0.21
CA MET A 56 0.71 -18.01 -0.67
C MET A 56 0.69 -18.82 -1.96
N ASP A 57 -0.37 -19.59 -2.22
CA ASP A 57 -0.52 -20.40 -3.43
C ASP A 57 -0.72 -19.57 -4.71
N ASP A 58 -1.05 -18.28 -4.58
CA ASP A 58 -1.15 -17.36 -5.71
C ASP A 58 0.22 -16.82 -6.16
N LEU A 59 1.29 -17.06 -5.38
CA LEU A 59 2.65 -16.71 -5.77
C LEU A 59 3.14 -17.68 -6.85
N THR A 60 3.51 -17.13 -8.01
CA THR A 60 4.09 -17.91 -9.12
C THR A 60 5.60 -18.10 -8.98
N VAL A 61 6.25 -17.34 -8.08
CA VAL A 61 7.67 -17.48 -7.77
C VAL A 61 7.90 -18.64 -6.80
N SER A 62 9.01 -19.37 -6.95
CA SER A 62 9.32 -20.45 -6.02
C SER A 62 9.66 -19.90 -4.62
N PRO A 63 9.37 -20.64 -3.54
CA PRO A 63 9.74 -20.25 -2.19
C PRO A 63 11.22 -19.91 -2.03
N ASP A 64 12.11 -20.70 -2.63
CA ASP A 64 13.56 -20.47 -2.60
C ASP A 64 13.96 -19.14 -3.25
N LEU A 65 13.32 -18.78 -4.38
CA LEU A 65 13.61 -17.52 -5.07
C LEU A 65 13.09 -16.33 -4.25
N LEU A 66 11.88 -16.48 -3.69
CA LEU A 66 11.28 -15.46 -2.84
C LEU A 66 12.15 -15.20 -1.61
N GLU A 67 12.60 -16.24 -0.91
CA GLU A 67 13.48 -16.13 0.25
C GLU A 67 14.81 -15.45 -0.13
N LYS A 68 15.44 -15.87 -1.23
CA LYS A 68 16.70 -15.26 -1.71
C LYS A 68 16.54 -13.81 -2.14
N SER A 69 15.37 -13.42 -2.64
CA SER A 69 15.11 -12.05 -3.08
C SER A 69 15.00 -11.06 -1.92
N GLY A 70 14.64 -11.53 -0.72
CA GLY A 70 14.35 -10.69 0.44
C GLY A 70 13.11 -9.81 0.27
N ILE A 71 12.28 -10.02 -0.76
CA ILE A 71 11.08 -9.22 -1.01
C ILE A 71 9.99 -9.63 -0.01
N PRO A 72 9.46 -8.69 0.81
CA PRO A 72 8.40 -8.99 1.76
C PRO A 72 7.10 -9.39 1.07
N VAL A 73 6.37 -10.32 1.68
CA VAL A 73 4.98 -10.66 1.33
C VAL A 73 4.07 -10.25 2.49
N VAL A 74 3.12 -9.37 2.23
CA VAL A 74 2.27 -8.76 3.26
C VAL A 74 0.81 -9.07 3.01
N GLN A 75 0.13 -9.66 4.00
CA GLN A 75 -1.34 -9.84 3.96
C GLN A 75 -2.04 -8.54 4.35
N VAL A 76 -3.02 -8.10 3.54
CA VAL A 76 -3.71 -6.82 3.71
C VAL A 76 -5.22 -6.94 3.45
N GLU A 77 -6.03 -6.02 4.01
CA GLU A 77 -7.49 -6.12 3.93
C GLU A 77 -8.10 -5.55 2.63
N ARG A 78 -7.29 -5.16 1.63
CA ARG A 78 -7.81 -4.71 0.34
C ARG A 78 -8.50 -5.84 -0.41
N GLY A 79 -9.41 -5.47 -1.32
CA GLY A 79 -9.96 -6.41 -2.29
C GLY A 79 -8.88 -6.96 -3.24
N GLY A 80 -9.21 -8.05 -3.92
CA GLY A 80 -8.30 -8.69 -4.89
C GLY A 80 -7.51 -9.86 -4.30
N VAL A 81 -6.61 -10.38 -5.14
CA VAL A 81 -5.72 -11.50 -4.85
C VAL A 81 -4.33 -10.91 -4.56
N ILE A 82 -3.28 -11.39 -5.22
CA ILE A 82 -1.91 -10.88 -5.12
C ILE A 82 -1.66 -9.68 -6.05
N THR A 83 -0.78 -8.77 -5.65
CA THR A 83 -0.12 -7.81 -6.56
C THR A 83 1.31 -7.55 -6.10
N PHE A 84 2.13 -7.00 -6.99
CA PHE A 84 3.46 -6.50 -6.69
C PHE A 84 3.46 -4.96 -6.72
N HIS A 85 4.30 -4.37 -5.87
CA HIS A 85 4.68 -2.95 -5.92
C HIS A 85 6.20 -2.83 -5.92
N GLY A 86 6.73 -1.83 -6.63
CA GLY A 86 8.17 -1.58 -6.66
C GLY A 86 8.54 -0.24 -7.31
N PRO A 87 9.84 0.07 -7.38
CA PRO A 87 10.34 1.33 -7.94
C PRO A 87 9.87 1.57 -9.39
N GLY A 88 9.51 2.81 -9.70
CA GLY A 88 8.97 3.22 -11.01
C GLY A 88 7.48 2.96 -11.18
N GLN A 89 6.79 2.45 -10.15
CA GLN A 89 5.34 2.30 -10.12
C GLN A 89 4.71 3.33 -9.19
N LEU A 90 4.03 4.32 -9.75
CA LEU A 90 3.23 5.28 -8.99
C LEU A 90 2.02 4.59 -8.33
N ILE A 91 1.90 4.75 -7.01
CA ILE A 91 0.80 4.24 -6.18
C ILE A 91 -0.03 5.44 -5.66
N MET A 92 -1.35 5.24 -5.59
CA MET A 92 -2.32 6.20 -5.07
C MET A 92 -3.34 5.56 -4.13
#